data_AF-A0AAW2XTC5-F1
#
_entry.id   AF-A0AAW2XTC5-F1
#
_cell.length_a   1.000
_cell.length_b   1.000
_cell.length_c   1.000
_cell.angle_alpha   90.00
_cell.angle_beta   90.00
_cell.angle_gamma   90.00
#
_symmetry.space_group_name_H-M   'P 1'
#
loop_
_entity.id
_entity.type
_entity.pdbx_description
1 polymer ?
#
loop_
_entity_poly.entity_id
_entity_poly.type
_entity_poly.pdbx_seq_one_letter_code
_entity_poly.pdbx_strand_id
1 'polypeptide(L)'
;MVSGEDVVVEHSKPMSSVMTDSSNSCSTRSCGEKEPLKNEVSCGDSGTKITGKAMYRDDTIRFKFEPSNGCFELYEEVGTRFRLERGQFQLKYRDDDEEWVMLVNDSDLHECLEILDFLGTRTVKFLVRDVLSATGSSGSTNCFSS
;
A
#
# COMPACT_ATOMS: atom_id res chain seq x y z
N MET A 1 -1.58 0.57 -90.70
CA MET A 1 -0.22 0.56 -90.15
C MET A 1 -0.33 0.34 -88.65
N VAL A 2 0.63 -0.42 -88.12
CA VAL A 2 0.62 -1.19 -86.86
C VAL A 2 0.65 -0.36 -85.56
N SER A 3 0.44 -1.09 -84.45
CA SER A 3 0.81 -0.85 -83.04
C SER A 3 -0.38 -0.49 -82.15
N GLY A 4 -0.61 -1.07 -80.97
CA GLY A 4 0.15 -1.96 -80.08
C GLY A 4 -0.60 -1.95 -78.73
N GLU A 5 -0.55 -3.05 -77.98
CA GLU A 5 -1.23 -3.27 -76.70
C GLU A 5 -0.70 -2.41 -75.53
N ASP A 6 -1.55 -2.08 -74.53
CA ASP A 6 -1.15 -2.08 -73.10
C ASP A 6 -2.37 -2.04 -72.15
N VAL A 7 -2.21 -2.71 -71.01
CA VAL A 7 -3.16 -2.96 -69.90
C VAL A 7 -3.24 -1.77 -68.94
N VAL A 8 -4.42 -1.46 -68.39
CA VAL A 8 -4.56 -0.64 -67.17
C VAL A 8 -5.46 -1.34 -66.15
N VAL A 9 -4.90 -1.48 -64.94
CA VAL A 9 -5.43 -2.10 -63.73
C VAL A 9 -6.24 -1.10 -62.88
N GLU A 10 -7.37 -1.60 -62.39
CA GLU A 10 -8.07 -1.36 -61.10
C GLU A 10 -8.16 0.05 -60.50
N HIS A 11 -9.38 0.56 -60.29
CA HIS A 11 -9.76 1.44 -59.16
C HIS A 11 -11.30 1.53 -59.01
N SER A 12 -11.89 1.20 -57.84
CA SER A 12 -12.93 1.98 -57.10
C SER A 12 -13.76 1.19 -56.05
N LYS A 13 -13.98 1.82 -54.88
CA LYS A 13 -14.62 1.37 -53.59
C LYS A 13 -16.19 1.37 -53.66
N PRO A 14 -17.00 1.18 -52.57
CA PRO A 14 -16.81 0.70 -51.18
C PRO A 14 -17.81 -0.42 -50.72
N MET A 15 -17.53 -1.07 -49.58
CA MET A 15 -18.39 -2.08 -48.94
C MET A 15 -19.35 -1.44 -47.92
N SER A 16 -20.63 -1.78 -48.00
CA SER A 16 -21.71 -1.25 -47.16
C SER A 16 -22.10 -2.20 -46.03
N SER A 17 -22.66 -1.60 -44.97
CA SER A 17 -23.90 -1.98 -44.26
C SER A 17 -23.76 -2.09 -42.74
N VAL A 18 -24.84 -1.67 -42.08
CA VAL A 18 -24.95 -1.35 -40.65
C VAL A 18 -26.15 -2.12 -40.07
N MET A 19 -26.06 -2.42 -38.77
CA MET A 19 -27.11 -2.71 -37.76
C MET A 19 -27.65 -4.16 -37.56
N THR A 20 -27.39 -4.65 -36.32
CA THR A 20 -28.20 -5.31 -35.25
C THR A 20 -29.48 -6.10 -35.58
N ASP A 21 -29.74 -7.26 -34.93
CA ASP A 21 -30.73 -7.43 -33.82
C ASP A 21 -30.81 -8.89 -33.26
N SER A 22 -30.99 -9.00 -31.93
CA SER A 22 -31.56 -10.10 -31.08
C SER A 22 -30.91 -11.49 -30.93
N SER A 23 -31.18 -12.30 -29.87
CA SER A 23 -31.69 -12.21 -28.48
C SER A 23 -31.72 -13.65 -27.91
N ASN A 24 -31.52 -13.90 -26.60
CA ASN A 24 -32.33 -14.89 -25.86
C ASN A 24 -32.26 -14.81 -24.31
N SER A 25 -33.43 -14.53 -23.72
CA SER A 25 -34.08 -14.97 -22.45
C SER A 25 -33.30 -15.69 -21.33
N CYS A 26 -33.40 -15.22 -20.07
CA CYS A 26 -34.34 -15.73 -19.03
C CYS A 26 -34.03 -15.16 -17.62
N SER A 27 -35.01 -15.19 -16.72
CA SER A 27 -35.30 -14.25 -15.61
C SER A 27 -34.90 -14.63 -14.17
N THR A 28 -34.64 -13.57 -13.38
CA THR A 28 -34.94 -13.34 -11.93
C THR A 28 -34.23 -14.13 -10.81
N ARG A 29 -33.51 -13.42 -9.91
CA ARG A 29 -33.93 -13.09 -8.52
C ARG A 29 -32.87 -12.25 -7.73
N SER A 30 -33.42 -11.24 -7.03
CA SER A 30 -32.98 -10.50 -5.82
C SER A 30 -31.70 -9.64 -5.79
N CYS A 31 -31.91 -8.40 -5.34
CA CYS A 31 -30.95 -7.49 -4.75
C CYS A 31 -30.14 -8.15 -3.63
N GLY A 32 -28.83 -7.88 -3.61
CA GLY A 32 -27.90 -8.15 -2.52
C GLY A 32 -26.62 -7.33 -2.76
N GLU A 33 -26.16 -6.66 -1.73
CA GLU A 33 -25.03 -5.72 -1.74
C GLU A 33 -23.66 -6.37 -2.02
N LYS A 34 -22.71 -5.45 -2.33
CA LYS A 34 -21.24 -5.55 -2.33
C LYS A 34 -20.60 -6.17 -3.58
N GLU A 35 -19.85 -5.32 -4.29
CA GLU A 35 -18.52 -5.56 -4.85
C GLU A 35 -18.10 -4.30 -5.66
N PRO A 36 -17.06 -3.54 -5.27
CA PRO A 36 -16.36 -2.66 -6.19
C PRO A 36 -15.00 -3.27 -6.52
N LEU A 37 -14.95 -4.22 -7.46
CA LEU A 37 -13.71 -4.54 -8.16
C LEU A 37 -13.67 -3.79 -9.48
N LYS A 38 -12.99 -2.64 -9.49
CA LYS A 38 -12.54 -1.97 -10.70
C LYS A 38 -11.10 -1.55 -10.48
N ASN A 39 -10.21 -2.46 -10.87
CA ASN A 39 -8.79 -2.20 -11.03
C ASN A 39 -8.62 -1.28 -12.24
N GLU A 40 -8.57 0.03 -12.01
CA GLU A 40 -7.96 0.98 -12.93
C GLU A 40 -6.50 1.16 -12.52
N VAL A 41 -5.58 0.62 -13.31
CA VAL A 41 -4.18 0.98 -13.26
C VAL A 41 -4.05 2.40 -13.82
N SER A 42 -4.18 3.40 -12.96
CA SER A 42 -3.77 4.77 -13.31
C SER A 42 -2.25 4.83 -13.21
N CYS A 43 -1.58 5.07 -14.34
CA CYS A 43 -0.16 5.39 -14.38
C CYS A 43 0.08 6.72 -13.64
N GLY A 44 0.48 6.58 -12.38
CA GLY A 44 0.93 7.65 -11.51
C GLY A 44 1.59 6.99 -10.31
N ASP A 45 2.80 7.45 -9.98
CA ASP A 45 3.67 7.07 -8.85
C ASP A 45 3.01 7.23 -7.44
N SER A 46 1.68 7.28 -7.39
CA SER A 46 0.85 7.48 -6.20
C SER A 46 0.09 6.23 -5.76
N GLY A 47 0.12 5.14 -6.54
CA GLY A 47 -0.58 3.89 -6.21
C GLY A 47 0.16 2.98 -5.23
N THR A 48 1.49 3.07 -5.13
CA THR A 48 2.35 2.12 -4.39
C THR A 48 2.59 2.51 -2.93
N LYS A 49 2.48 3.80 -2.62
CA LYS A 49 2.71 4.31 -1.25
C LYS A 49 1.52 4.07 -0.34
N ILE A 50 1.84 3.78 0.92
CA ILE A 50 0.87 3.57 2.00
C ILE A 50 0.84 4.76 2.92
N THR A 51 -0.35 5.10 3.42
CA THR A 51 -0.52 6.13 4.43
C THR A 51 -0.31 5.52 5.82
N GLY A 52 0.77 5.91 6.50
CA GLY A 52 0.98 5.61 7.92
C GLY A 52 0.34 6.68 8.80
N LYS A 53 -0.36 6.24 9.86
CA LYS A 53 -0.83 7.10 10.95
C LYS A 53 -0.24 6.61 12.26
N ALA A 54 0.80 7.27 12.76
CA ALA A 54 1.44 6.87 14.00
C ALA A 54 0.99 7.76 15.15
N MET A 55 0.54 7.13 16.24
CA MET A 55 0.17 7.80 17.49
C MET A 55 1.28 7.60 18.52
N TYR A 56 1.71 8.70 19.14
CA TYR A 56 2.62 8.68 20.28
C TYR A 56 2.08 9.62 21.35
N ARG A 57 1.72 9.05 22.50
CA ARG A 57 1.03 9.79 23.58
C ARG A 57 -0.24 10.46 23.03
N ASP A 58 -0.33 11.78 23.10
CA ASP A 58 -1.49 12.55 22.62
C ASP A 58 -1.33 13.06 21.19
N ASP A 59 -0.16 12.85 20.57
CA ASP A 59 0.15 13.34 19.23
C ASP A 59 -0.04 12.26 18.17
N THR A 60 -0.45 12.68 16.98
CA THR A 60 -0.56 11.81 15.81
C THR A 60 0.10 12.45 14.61
N ILE A 61 0.99 11.70 13.97
CA ILE A 61 1.58 12.06 12.68
C ILE A 61 0.95 11.24 11.57
N ARG A 62 0.82 11.84 10.39
CA ARG A 62 0.38 11.16 9.18
C ARG A 62 1.43 11.34 8.09
N PHE A 63 1.81 10.26 7.44
CA PHE A 63 2.86 10.26 6.45
C PHE A 63 2.63 9.20 5.38
N LYS A 64 3.42 9.27 4.30
CA LYS A 64 3.43 8.25 3.25
C LYS A 64 4.77 7.53 3.28
N PHE A 65 4.75 6.23 3.10
CA PHE A 65 5.96 5.41 2.99
C PHE A 65 5.80 4.39 1.87
N GLU A 66 6.91 3.90 1.35
CA GLU A 66 6.95 2.86 0.33
C GLU A 66 7.27 1.52 0.99
N PRO A 67 6.39 0.51 0.94
CA PRO A 67 6.63 -0.75 1.65
C PRO A 67 7.90 -1.49 1.19
N SER A 68 8.35 -1.27 -0.04
CA SER A 68 9.59 -1.87 -0.56
C SER A 68 10.85 -1.43 0.18
N ASN A 69 10.80 -0.33 0.93
CA ASN A 69 11.92 0.17 1.73
C ASN A 69 12.01 -0.51 3.11
N GLY A 70 11.05 -1.38 3.43
CA GLY A 70 11.04 -2.20 4.63
C GLY A 70 10.69 -1.45 5.92
N CYS A 71 10.74 -2.19 7.03
CA CYS A 71 10.41 -1.66 8.36
C CYS A 71 11.43 -0.62 8.83
N PHE A 72 12.67 -0.69 8.35
CA PHE A 72 13.74 0.24 8.72
C PHE A 72 13.36 1.71 8.44
N GLU A 73 12.81 1.99 7.25
CA GLU A 73 12.42 3.35 6.87
C GLU A 73 11.23 3.84 7.71
N LEU A 74 10.27 2.96 8.02
CA LEU A 74 9.16 3.27 8.92
C LEU A 74 9.65 3.74 10.29
N TYR A 75 10.63 3.04 10.86
CA TYR A 75 11.24 3.42 12.12
C TYR A 75 11.97 4.77 12.02
N GLU A 76 12.77 5.02 10.99
CA GLU A 76 13.46 6.32 10.83
C GLU A 76 12.47 7.48 10.72
N GLU A 77 11.44 7.30 9.91
CA GLU A 77 10.46 8.32 9.59
C GLU A 77 9.60 8.67 10.82
N VAL A 78 9.17 7.65 11.58
CA VAL A 78 8.44 7.87 12.83
C VAL A 78 9.34 8.48 13.91
N GLY A 79 10.57 7.97 14.04
CA GLY A 79 11.55 8.48 15.00
C GLY A 79 11.89 9.95 14.74
N THR A 80 12.14 10.32 13.49
CA THR A 80 12.47 11.69 13.10
C THR A 80 11.34 12.66 13.45
N ARG A 81 10.08 12.30 13.15
CA ARG A 81 8.94 13.20 13.39
C ARG A 81 8.61 13.37 14.88
N PHE A 82 8.76 12.32 15.68
CA PHE A 82 8.55 12.39 17.13
C PHE A 82 9.82 12.75 17.92
N ARG A 83 10.96 12.95 17.25
CA ARG A 83 12.27 13.22 17.85
C ARG A 83 12.71 12.10 18.82
N LEU A 84 12.49 10.86 18.40
CA LEU A 84 12.89 9.64 19.12
C LEU A 84 14.04 8.97 18.38
N GLU A 85 15.04 8.50 19.12
CA GLU A 85 16.12 7.71 18.53
C GLU A 85 15.68 6.26 18.32
N ARG A 86 16.22 5.62 17.29
CA ARG A 86 15.99 4.18 17.07
C ARG A 86 16.46 3.39 18.30
N GLY A 87 15.64 2.42 18.70
CA GLY A 87 15.89 1.59 19.89
C GLY A 87 15.33 2.17 21.19
N GLN A 88 14.93 3.44 21.21
CA GLN A 88 14.20 4.03 22.34
C GLN A 88 12.69 3.83 22.24
N PHE A 89 12.21 3.28 21.13
CA PHE A 89 10.79 3.02 20.93
C PHE A 89 10.55 1.76 20.11
N GLN A 90 9.34 1.24 20.22
CA GLN A 90 8.79 0.15 19.42
C GLN A 90 7.57 0.64 18.66
N LEU A 91 7.36 0.07 17.48
CA LEU A 91 6.13 0.24 16.71
C LEU A 91 5.22 -0.96 16.89
N LYS A 92 3.93 -0.67 16.95
CA LYS A 92 2.86 -1.65 16.81
C LYS A 92 1.94 -1.26 15.67
N TYR A 93 1.40 -2.22 14.94
CA TYR A 93 0.33 -2.00 13.96
C TYR A 93 -1.01 -2.50 14.51
N ARG A 94 -2.10 -2.04 13.90
CA ARG A 94 -3.46 -2.51 14.18
C ARG A 94 -3.83 -3.57 13.15
N ASP A 95 -4.14 -4.79 13.59
CA ASP A 95 -4.56 -5.89 12.72
C ASP A 95 -6.09 -5.86 12.44
N ASP A 96 -6.59 -6.91 11.80
CA ASP A 96 -8.01 -7.11 11.44
C ASP A 96 -8.91 -7.40 12.64
N ASP A 97 -8.35 -7.99 13.71
CA ASP A 97 -9.04 -8.21 14.99
C ASP A 97 -9.06 -6.97 15.89
N GLU A 98 -8.57 -5.84 15.40
CA GLU A 98 -8.47 -4.61 16.18
C GLU A 98 -7.63 -4.87 17.46
N GLU A 99 -6.46 -5.47 17.30
CA GLU A 99 -5.42 -5.68 18.31
C GLU A 99 -4.11 -4.98 17.93
N TRP A 100 -3.30 -4.62 18.94
CA TRP A 100 -2.02 -3.93 18.71
C TRP A 100 -0.87 -4.94 18.69
N VAL A 101 -0.43 -5.32 17.49
CA VAL A 101 0.62 -6.31 17.23
C VAL A 101 1.96 -5.62 17.01
N MET A 102 3.06 -6.21 17.46
CA MET A 102 4.39 -5.62 17.31
C MET A 102 4.87 -5.65 15.86
N LEU A 103 5.48 -4.57 15.41
CA LEU A 103 6.16 -4.48 14.12
C LEU A 103 7.68 -4.48 14.36
N VAL A 104 8.33 -5.63 14.26
CA VAL A 104 9.76 -5.80 14.59
C VAL A 104 10.61 -5.90 13.32
N ASN A 105 10.10 -6.57 12.29
CA ASN A 105 10.86 -6.88 11.07
C ASN A 105 10.01 -6.71 9.80
N ASP A 106 10.59 -7.05 8.65
CA ASP A 106 9.93 -6.97 7.35
C ASP A 106 8.85 -8.05 7.15
N SER A 107 8.92 -9.18 7.84
CA SER A 107 7.86 -10.20 7.82
C SER A 107 6.59 -9.67 8.48
N ASP A 108 6.73 -9.03 9.64
CA ASP A 108 5.59 -8.39 10.34
C ASP A 108 5.01 -7.25 9.48
N LEU A 109 5.86 -6.52 8.76
CA LEU A 109 5.40 -5.52 7.80
C LEU A 109 4.59 -6.18 6.69
N HIS A 110 5.06 -7.28 6.13
CA HIS A 110 4.36 -7.98 5.05
C HIS A 110 2.96 -8.46 5.48
N GLU A 111 2.84 -9.10 6.65
CA GLU A 111 1.55 -9.49 7.22
C GLU A 111 0.63 -8.28 7.40
N CYS A 112 1.16 -7.17 7.92
CA CYS A 112 0.41 -5.92 8.02
C CYS A 112 -0.09 -5.44 6.64
N LEU A 113 0.69 -5.58 5.57
CA LEU A 113 0.26 -5.21 4.21
C LEU A 113 -0.85 -6.12 3.68
N GLU A 114 -0.73 -7.44 3.91
CA GLU A 114 -1.76 -8.41 3.52
C GLU A 114 -3.10 -8.08 4.16
N ILE A 115 -3.10 -7.67 5.43
CA ILE A 115 -4.30 -7.20 6.13
C ILE A 115 -4.87 -5.93 5.46
N LEU A 116 -4.04 -4.96 5.10
CA LEU A 116 -4.51 -3.74 4.42
C LEU A 116 -5.15 -4.05 3.07
N ASP A 117 -4.53 -4.96 2.31
CA ASP A 117 -5.02 -5.41 1.02
C ASP A 117 -6.35 -6.16 1.17
N PHE A 118 -6.48 -7.03 2.18
CA PHE A 118 -7.74 -7.70 2.53
C PHE A 118 -8.86 -6.70 2.90
N LEU A 119 -8.53 -5.67 3.67
CA LEU A 119 -9.45 -4.61 4.06
C LEU A 119 -9.74 -3.61 2.93
N GLY A 120 -9.04 -3.70 1.79
CA GLY A 120 -9.17 -2.78 0.67
C GLY A 120 -8.77 -1.34 1.00
N THR A 121 -7.87 -1.15 1.98
CA THR A 121 -7.41 0.16 2.43
C THR A 121 -5.92 0.35 2.17
N ARG A 122 -5.51 1.61 2.07
CA ARG A 122 -4.09 2.01 1.93
C ARG A 122 -3.63 2.84 3.12
N THR A 123 -4.30 2.65 4.27
CA THR A 123 -4.00 3.36 5.51
C THR A 123 -3.82 2.39 6.66
N VAL A 124 -2.66 2.43 7.29
CA VAL A 124 -2.31 1.66 8.49
C VAL A 124 -2.22 2.58 9.70
N LYS A 125 -2.67 2.09 10.85
CA LYS A 125 -2.48 2.75 12.14
C LYS A 125 -1.29 2.12 12.85
N PHE A 126 -0.43 2.97 13.38
CA PHE A 126 0.67 2.59 14.24
C PHE A 126 0.51 3.18 15.64
N LEU A 127 0.98 2.45 16.63
CA LEU A 127 1.15 2.92 18.00
C LEU A 127 2.64 2.88 18.34
N VAL A 128 3.16 4.02 18.78
CA VAL A 128 4.54 4.16 19.24
C VAL A 128 4.58 3.93 20.75
N ARG A 129 5.48 3.07 21.21
CA ARG A 129 5.68 2.76 22.63
C ARG A 129 7.12 3.04 23.03
N ASP A 130 7.31 3.74 24.14
CA ASP A 130 8.64 3.94 24.72
C ASP A 130 9.23 2.58 25.13
N VAL A 131 10.51 2.35 24.81
CA VAL A 131 11.31 1.26 25.35
C VAL A 131 12.04 1.81 26.56
N LEU A 132 11.65 1.34 27.75
CA LEU A 132 12.39 1.68 28.96
C LEU A 132 13.74 0.93 28.92
N SER A 133 14.79 1.63 28.56
CA SER A 133 16.14 1.19 28.86
C SER A 133 16.25 1.10 30.38
N ALA A 134 16.34 -0.13 30.91
CA ALA A 134 16.63 -0.36 32.31
C ALA A 134 18.06 0.09 32.63
N THR A 135 18.30 1.40 32.68
CA THR A 135 19.49 1.97 33.31
C THR A 135 19.25 1.93 34.82
N GLY A 136 19.35 0.72 35.38
CA GLY A 136 19.48 0.54 36.82
C GLY A 136 20.81 1.13 37.28
N SER A 137 20.73 2.25 38.02
CA SER A 137 21.88 2.97 38.54
C SER A 137 22.41 2.39 39.85
N SER A 138 23.70 2.63 40.08
CA SER A 138 24.40 2.89 41.36
C SER A 138 24.94 1.70 42.17
N GLY A 139 26.27 1.54 42.12
CA GLY A 139 27.07 0.80 43.09
C GLY A 139 28.33 1.61 43.42
N SER A 140 28.35 2.16 44.63
CA SER A 140 29.25 3.16 45.20
C SER A 140 30.76 2.89 45.03
N THR A 141 31.52 3.93 44.72
CA THR A 141 32.99 3.96 44.78
C THR A 141 33.46 3.86 46.24
N ASN A 142 34.31 2.89 46.57
CA ASN A 142 35.20 3.00 47.73
C ASN A 142 36.64 2.78 47.27
N CYS A 143 37.37 3.89 47.10
CA CYS A 143 38.81 3.90 46.92
C CYS A 143 39.46 3.79 48.31
N PHE A 144 40.05 2.65 48.64
CA PHE A 144 40.97 2.55 49.78
C PHE A 144 42.39 2.60 49.25
N SER A 145 43.07 3.72 49.48
CA SER A 145 44.51 3.85 49.31
C SER A 145 45.21 3.24 50.51
N SER A 146 46.23 2.41 50.28
CA SER A 146 47.24 2.03 51.28
C SER A 146 48.60 1.93 50.59
#